data_AF-A0A485AMD5-F1
#
_entry.id   AF-A0A485AMD5-F1
#
_cell.length_a   1.000
_cell.length_b   1.000
_cell.length_c   1.000
_cell.angle_alpha   90.00
_cell.angle_beta   90.00
_cell.angle_gamma   90.00
#
_symmetry.space_group_name_H-M   'P 1'
#
loop_
_entity.id
_entity.type
_entity.pdbx_description
1 polymer ?
#
loop_
_entity_poly.entity_id
_entity_poly.type
_entity_poly.pdbx_seq_one_letter_code
_entity_poly.pdbx_strand_id
1 'polypeptide(L)' 'MSRPVKMLRGFKRVTLKPGETQTVAFPIEIDALKFWNQKMKYDAEPGKFNVFIGVDSARVKQSEFELL' A
#
# COMPACT_ATOMS: atom_id res chain seq x y z
N MET A 1 20.09 -3.34 -5.46
CA MET A 1 18.78 -3.61 -6.11
C MET A 1 17.82 -2.51 -5.70
N SER A 2 17.16 -1.83 -6.65
CA SER A 2 16.22 -0.73 -6.35
C SER A 2 14.79 -1.29 -6.23
N ARG A 3 14.03 -0.83 -5.24
CA ARG A 3 12.60 -1.18 -5.10
C ARG A 3 11.77 -0.37 -6.10
N PRO A 4 10.64 -0.89 -6.59
CA PRO A 4 9.68 -0.09 -7.35
C PRO A 4 9.24 1.13 -6.53
N VAL A 5 9.01 2.27 -7.19
CA VAL A 5 8.51 3.50 -6.54
C VAL A 5 7.17 3.24 -5.82
N LYS A 6 6.30 2.42 -6.43
CA LYS A 6 5.00 1.99 -5.87
C LYS A 6 4.71 0.54 -6.26
N MET A 7 4.00 -0.19 -5.41
CA MET A 7 3.54 -1.56 -5.67
C MET A 7 2.10 -1.71 -5.18
N LEU A 8 1.20 -2.21 -6.04
CA LEU A 8 -0.20 -2.42 -5.66
C LEU A 8 -0.29 -3.54 -4.61
N ARG A 9 -0.87 -3.25 -3.45
CA ARG A 9 -1.09 -4.22 -2.36
C ARG A 9 -2.55 -4.60 -2.16
N GLY A 10 -3.48 -3.75 -2.57
CA GLY A 10 -4.91 -4.02 -2.47
C GLY A 10 -5.72 -3.06 -3.32
N PHE A 11 -6.92 -3.49 -3.71
CA PHE A 11 -7.91 -2.65 -4.37
C PHE A 11 -9.30 -3.10 -3.96
N LYS A 12 -10.27 -2.19 -4.02
CA LYS A 12 -11.69 -2.50 -3.79
C LYS A 12 -12.51 -1.81 -4.86
N ARG A 13 -13.32 -2.59 -5.59
CA ARG A 13 -14.35 -2.02 -6.46
C ARG A 13 -15.54 -1.63 -5.59
N VAL A 14 -15.95 -0.38 -5.69
CA VAL A 14 -17.06 0.19 -4.92
C VAL A 14 -18.10 0.70 -5.88
N THR A 15 -19.35 0.31 -5.67
CA THR A 15 -20.52 0.83 -6.40
C THR A 15 -21.30 1.73 -5.46
N LEU A 16 -21.57 2.96 -5.89
CA LEU A 16 -22.28 3.97 -5.11
C LEU A 16 -23.51 4.44 -5.89
N LYS A 17 -24.61 4.67 -5.19
CA LYS A 17 -25.74 5.44 -5.71
C LYS A 17 -25.40 6.93 -5.78
N PRO A 18 -26.14 7.75 -6.56
CA PRO A 18 -25.98 9.20 -6.54
C PRO A 18 -26.08 9.75 -5.11
N GLY A 19 -25.05 10.50 -4.69
CA GLY A 19 -24.96 11.09 -3.35
C GLY A 19 -24.49 10.14 -2.23
N GLU A 20 -24.31 8.84 -2.51
CA GLU A 20 -23.80 7.89 -1.52
C GLU A 20 -22.31 8.08 -1.27
N THR A 21 -21.90 7.94 0.00
CA THR A 21 -20.51 7.96 0.44
C THR A 21 -20.21 6.69 1.22
N GLN A 22 -19.08 6.06 0.95
CA GLN A 22 -18.61 4.88 1.67
C GLN A 22 -17.18 5.07 2.16
N THR A 23 -16.94 4.77 3.45
CA THR A 23 -15.59 4.64 3.99
C THR A 23 -15.02 3.27 3.63
N VAL A 24 -13.83 3.25 3.03
CA VAL A 24 -13.10 2.03 2.68
C VAL A 24 -11.86 1.91 3.54
N ALA A 25 -11.66 0.75 4.16
CA ALA A 25 -10.47 0.43 4.94
C ALA A 25 -9.67 -0.68 4.26
N PHE A 26 -8.34 -0.54 4.28
CA PHE A 26 -7.40 -1.56 3.86
C PHE A 26 -6.48 -1.88 5.05
N PRO A 27 -6.62 -3.05 5.69
CA PRO A 27 -5.68 -3.45 6.73
C PRO A 27 -4.30 -3.68 6.12
N ILE A 28 -3.25 -3.27 6.84
CA ILE A 28 -1.86 -3.47 6.42
C ILE A 28 -1.25 -4.50 7.38
N GLU A 29 -1.25 -5.74 6.92
CA GLU A 29 -0.57 -6.84 7.60
C GLU A 29 0.90 -6.92 7.16
N ILE A 30 1.75 -7.55 7.98
CA ILE A 30 3.19 -7.66 7.73
C ILE A 30 3.52 -8.25 6.35
N ASP A 31 2.71 -9.19 5.86
CA ASP A 31 2.89 -9.81 4.54
C ASP A 31 2.78 -8.82 3.38
N ALA A 32 1.99 -7.75 3.53
CA ALA A 32 1.91 -6.68 2.53
C ALA A 32 3.21 -5.83 2.47
N LEU A 33 4.08 -5.93 3.47
CA LEU A 33 5.33 -5.17 3.55
C LEU A 33 6.54 -5.98 3.05
N LYS A 34 6.40 -7.31 2.96
CA LYS A 34 7.49 -8.19 2.56
C LYS A 34 7.95 -7.99 1.12
N PHE A 35 9.25 -8.10 0.93
CA PHE A 35 9.92 -8.12 -0.37
C PHE A 35 11.18 -8.99 -0.30
N TRP A 36 11.69 -9.41 -1.46
CA TRP A 36 12.99 -10.09 -1.53
C TRP A 36 14.10 -9.06 -1.33
N ASN A 37 14.81 -9.17 -0.21
CA ASN A 37 15.94 -8.30 0.10
C ASN A 37 17.25 -8.79 -0.53
N GLN A 38 18.33 -8.03 -0.33
CA GLN A 38 19.64 -8.35 -0.91
C GLN A 38 20.24 -9.68 -0.39
N LYS A 39 19.71 -10.22 0.71
CA LYS A 39 20.12 -11.49 1.31
C LYS A 39 19.27 -12.66 0.81
N MET A 40 18.45 -12.47 -0.23
CA MET A 40 17.50 -13.47 -0.74
C MET A 40 16.53 -13.97 0.35
N LYS A 41 16.12 -13.07 1.26
CA LYS A 41 15.06 -13.34 2.23
C LYS A 41 13.80 -12.59 1.84
N TYR A 42 12.65 -13.27 1.90
CA TYR A 42 11.35 -12.66 1.70
C TYR A 42 10.82 -12.15 3.05
N ASP A 43 11.12 -10.90 3.36
CA ASP A 43 10.87 -10.32 4.68
C ASP A 43 10.52 -8.84 4.60
N ALA A 44 9.96 -8.30 5.68
CA ALA A 44 9.69 -6.88 5.87
C ALA A 44 10.74 -6.30 6.82
N GLU A 45 11.49 -5.33 6.34
CA GLU A 45 12.55 -4.69 7.13
C GLU A 45 11.98 -3.48 7.89
N PRO A 46 12.34 -3.27 9.17
CA PRO A 46 11.97 -2.07 9.91
C PRO A 46 12.33 -0.78 9.18
N GLY A 47 11.53 0.25 9.38
CA GLY A 47 11.73 1.57 8.81
C GLY A 47 10.47 2.14 8.14
N LYS A 48 10.68 3.20 7.36
CA LYS A 48 9.61 4.02 6.80
C LYS A 48 8.97 3.39 5.55
N PHE A 49 7.65 3.31 5.55
CA PHE A 49 6.84 2.93 4.39
C PHE A 49 5.94 4.08 3.94
N ASN A 50 5.88 4.28 2.62
CA ASN A 50 4.90 5.19 2.01
C ASN A 50 3.64 4.40 1.63
N VAL A 51 2.48 4.93 2.00
CA VAL A 51 1.16 4.42 1.59
C VAL A 51 0.56 5.37 0.56
N PHE A 52 0.03 4.80 -0.53
CA PHE A 52 -0.59 5.55 -1.60
C PHE A 52 -2.03 5.06 -1.81
N ILE A 53 -2.99 5.97 -1.76
CA ILE A 53 -4.41 5.68 -2.02
C ILE A 53 -4.92 6.59 -3.14
N GLY A 54 -5.53 6.00 -4.16
CA GLY A 54 -6.05 6.74 -5.31
C GLY A 54 -6.94 5.88 -6.19
N VAL A 55 -7.56 6.52 -7.19
CA VAL A 55 -8.40 5.85 -8.19
C VAL A 55 -7.59 5.27 -9.36
N ASP A 56 -6.30 5.64 -9.45
CA ASP A 56 -5.31 5.09 -10.36
C ASP A 56 -3.89 5.29 -9.77
N SER A 57 -2.86 4.75 -10.44
CA SER A 57 -1.47 4.77 -9.94
C SER A 57 -0.76 6.12 -10.04
N ALA A 58 -1.29 7.06 -10.83
CA ALA A 58 -0.70 8.39 -11.03
C ALA A 58 -1.28 9.42 -10.05
N ARG A 59 -2.60 9.40 -9.83
CA ARG A 59 -3.35 10.33 -8.98
C ARG A 59 -3.64 9.70 -7.61
N VAL A 60 -2.68 9.85 -6.70
CA VAL A 60 -2.73 9.25 -5.36
C VAL A 60 -2.51 10.30 -4.28
N LYS A 61 -3.14 10.10 -3.12
CA LYS A 61 -2.74 10.73 -1.86
C LYS A 61 -1.67 9.86 -1.19
N GLN A 62 -0.64 10.50 -0.64
CA GLN A 62 0.43 9.82 0.07
C GLN A 62 0.29 10.04 1.58
N SER A 63 0.59 8.99 2.35
CA SER A 63 0.86 9.05 3.77
C SER A 63 2.05 8.14 4.10
N GLU A 64 2.48 8.10 5.35
CA GLU A 64 3.64 7.33 5.79
C GLU A 64 3.43 6.75 7.19
N PHE A 65 4.09 5.63 7.44
CA PHE A 65 4.22 5.04 8.77
C PHE A 65 5.58 4.35 8.91
N GLU A 66 5.94 4.01 10.15
CA GLU A 66 7.18 3.29 10.47
C GLU A 66 6.84 1.88 10.96
N LEU A 67 7.48 0.88 10.37
CA LEU A 67 7.52 -0.48 10.89
C LEU A 67 8.64 -0.55 11.93
N LEU A 68 8.29 -0.82 13.18
CA LEU A 68 9.23 -0.97 14.30
C LEU A 68 9.96 -2.32 14.26
#